data_AF-A0A7C4BD90-F1
#
_entry.id   AF-A0A7C4BD90-F1
#
_cell.length_a   1.000
_cell.length_b   1.000
_cell.length_c   1.000
_cell.angle_alpha   90.00
_cell.angle_beta   90.00
_cell.angle_gamma   90.00
#
_symmetry.space_group_name_H-M   'P 1'
#
loop_
_entity.id
_entity.type
_entity.pdbx_description
1 polymer ?
#
loop_
_entity_poly.entity_id
_entity_poly.type
_entity_poly.pdbx_seq_one_letter_code
_entity_poly.pdbx_strand_id
1 'polypeptide(L)' 'DIKRCKIFIEGVTIKKADGTDVFYPIHPSKVAIVKLGEVDDVRRKIIERRQKAREELVKVGKAKPLNEEQMRLLKTV' A
#
# COMPACT_ATOMS: atom_id res chain seq x y z
N ASP A 1 8.02 -5.79 11.14
CA ASP A 1 8.41 -5.37 12.50
C ASP A 1 7.67 -4.08 12.84
N ILE A 2 6.61 -4.20 13.65
CA ILE A 2 5.78 -3.04 14.05
C ILE A 2 6.56 -2.11 14.99
N LYS A 3 7.43 -2.66 15.85
CA LYS A 3 8.21 -1.86 16.81
C LYS A 3 9.24 -0.97 16.11
N ARG A 4 9.83 -1.45 15.01
CA ARG A 4 10.85 -0.72 14.24
C ARG A 4 10.34 -0.14 12.92
N CYS A 5 9.03 -0.19 12.66
CA CYS A 5 8.40 0.25 11.41
C CYS A 5 9.14 -0.24 10.15
N LYS A 6 9.50 -1.53 10.12
CA LYS A 6 10.25 -2.15 9.02
C LYS A 6 9.42 -3.25 8.37
N ILE A 7 9.41 -3.26 7.05
CA ILE A 7 8.86 -4.33 6.21
C ILE A 7 9.99 -5.13 5.57
N PHE A 8 9.74 -6.41 5.36
CA PHE A 8 10.62 -7.33 4.65
C PHE A 8 9.91 -7.73 3.37
N ILE A 9 10.62 -7.61 2.25
CA ILE A 9 10.08 -7.85 0.91
C ILE A 9 10.79 -9.05 0.33
N GLU A 10 10.02 -9.97 -0.23
CA GLU A 10 10.55 -11.12 -0.95
C GLU A 10 11.40 -10.66 -2.15
N GLY A 11 12.56 -11.29 -2.35
CA GLY A 11 13.52 -10.91 -3.40
C GLY A 11 14.49 -9.78 -3.02
N VAL A 12 14.25 -9.05 -1.93
CA VAL A 12 15.22 -8.06 -1.41
C VAL A 12 16.04 -8.71 -0.27
N THR A 13 17.07 -9.45 -0.66
CA THR A 13 17.96 -10.15 0.27
C THR A 13 19.40 -9.63 0.20
N ILE A 14 20.11 -9.78 1.31
CA ILE A 14 21.55 -9.54 1.42
C ILE A 14 22.21 -10.85 1.82
N LYS A 15 23.26 -11.22 1.10
CA LYS A 15 24.13 -12.34 1.47
C LYS A 15 25.06 -11.92 2.60
N LYS A 16 25.00 -12.67 3.70
CA LYS A 16 25.98 -12.56 4.79
C LYS A 16 27.31 -13.21 4.37
N ALA A 17 28.37 -12.90 5.13
CA ALA A 17 29.67 -13.54 4.98
C ALA A 17 29.59 -15.07 5.07
N ASP A 18 28.65 -15.58 5.87
CA ASP A 18 28.39 -17.01 6.06
C ASP A 18 27.58 -17.64 4.90
N GLY A 19 27.27 -16.88 3.84
CA GLY A 19 26.51 -17.35 2.68
C GLY A 19 24.98 -17.42 2.87
N THR A 20 24.48 -17.12 4.07
CA THR A 20 23.03 -17.09 4.36
C THR A 20 22.37 -15.82 3.82
N ASP A 21 21.18 -15.96 3.23
CA ASP A 21 20.38 -14.84 2.76
C ASP A 21 19.52 -14.25 3.90
N VAL A 22 19.61 -12.94 4.10
CA VAL A 22 18.78 -12.21 5.08
C VAL A 22 18.02 -11.09 4.38
N PHE A 23 16.74 -10.94 4.69
CA PHE A 23 15.92 -9.88 4.12
C PHE A 23 16.40 -8.49 4.54
N TYR A 24 16.44 -7.58 3.57
CA TYR A 24 16.76 -6.19 3.86
C TYR A 24 15.56 -5.45 4.46
N PRO A 25 15.71 -4.77 5.60
CA PRO A 25 14.63 -4.00 6.20
C PRO A 25 14.39 -2.68 5.46
N ILE A 26 13.17 -2.48 4.97
CA ILE A 26 12.77 -1.24 4.28
C ILE A 26 11.71 -0.51 5.10
N HIS A 27 11.75 0.82 5.08
CA HIS A 27 10.70 1.65 5.68
C HIS A 27 9.47 1.72 4.75
N PRO A 28 8.23 1.51 5.23
CA PRO A 28 7.04 1.40 4.39
C PRO A 28 6.74 2.65 3.55
N SER A 29 7.14 3.86 4.01
CA SER A 29 6.94 5.10 3.23
C SER A 29 7.75 5.18 1.92
N LYS A 30 8.75 4.32 1.73
CA LYS A 30 9.58 4.28 0.52
C LYS A 30 9.10 3.24 -0.50
N VAL A 31 7.90 2.68 -0.30
CA VAL A 31 7.35 1.61 -1.14
C VAL A 31 5.92 1.96 -1.53
N ALA A 32 5.54 1.60 -2.76
CA ALA A 32 4.18 1.71 -3.26
C ALA A 32 3.53 0.33 -3.34
N ILE A 33 2.26 0.24 -2.94
CA ILE A 33 1.46 -0.98 -3.05
C ILE A 33 0.91 -1.04 -4.48
N VAL A 34 1.28 -2.06 -5.25
CA VAL A 34 0.86 -2.21 -6.66
C VAL A 34 -0.45 -2.99 -6.77
N LYS A 35 -0.61 -4.05 -5.98
CA LYS A 35 -1.81 -4.89 -5.95
C LYS A 35 -2.17 -5.24 -4.51
N LEU A 36 -3.46 -5.29 -4.22
CA LEU A 36 -3.97 -5.83 -2.97
C LEU A 36 -4.08 -7.35 -3.12
N GLY A 37 -3.68 -8.08 -2.08
CA GLY A 37 -3.92 -9.53 -1.97
C GLY A 37 -5.33 -9.81 -1.45
N GLU A 38 -5.47 -10.85 -0.64
CA GLU A 38 -6.75 -11.21 -0.03
C GLU A 38 -7.21 -10.13 1.00
N VAL A 39 -8.47 -9.71 0.87
CA VAL A 39 -9.04 -8.61 1.65
C VAL A 39 -10.03 -9.15 2.67
N ASP A 40 -9.61 -9.17 3.94
CA ASP A 40 -10.48 -9.50 5.08
C ASP A 40 -11.66 -8.51 5.20
N ASP A 41 -12.76 -8.95 5.83
CA ASP A 41 -13.97 -8.14 6.01
C ASP A 41 -13.70 -6.79 6.70
N VAL A 42 -12.78 -6.78 7.67
CA VAL A 42 -12.36 -5.56 8.37
C VAL A 42 -11.66 -4.59 7.42
N ARG A 43 -10.78 -5.10 6.54
CA ARG A 43 -10.07 -4.27 5.55
C ARG A 43 -11.05 -3.69 4.54
N ARG A 44 -12.02 -4.48 4.08
CA ARG A 44 -13.07 -4.04 3.16
C ARG A 44 -13.86 -2.85 3.72
N LYS A 45 -14.34 -2.97 4.97
CA LYS A 45 -15.05 -1.89 5.68
C LYS A 45 -14.21 -0.61 5.78
N ILE A 46 -12.91 -0.73 6.04
CA ILE A 46 -12.01 0.43 6.13
C ILE A 46 -11.82 1.11 4.78
N ILE A 47 -11.68 0.33 3.71
CA ILE A 47 -11.52 0.85 2.34
C ILE A 47 -12.76 1.63 1.93
N GLU A 48 -13.95 1.03 2.07
CA GLU A 48 -15.22 1.68 1.71
C GLU A 48 -15.44 2.98 2.49
N ARG A 49 -15.16 2.97 3.80
CA ARG A 49 -15.27 4.18 4.63
C ARG A 49 -14.33 5.30 4.15
N ARG A 50 -13.08 4.95 3.80
CA ARG A 50 -12.09 5.92 3.31
C ARG A 50 -12.42 6.43 1.91
N GLN A 51 -13.02 5.60 1.05
CA GLN A 51 -13.49 6.01 -0.27
C GLN A 51 -14.60 7.06 -0.16
N LYS A 52 -15.65 6.81 0.64
CA LYS A 52 -16.74 7.77 0.87
C LYS A 52 -16.24 9.11 1.39
N ALA A 53 -15.39 9.10 2.41
CA ALA A 53 -14.79 10.32 2.96
C ALA A 53 -13.98 11.09 1.90
N ARG A 54 -13.27 10.38 1.00
CA ARG A 54 -12.52 11.02 -0.07
C ARG A 54 -13.44 11.63 -1.14
N GLU A 55 -14.52 10.95 -1.50
CA GLU A 55 -15.51 11.47 -2.45
C GLU A 55 -16.14 12.77 -1.93
N GLU A 56 -16.50 12.82 -0.65
CA GLU A 56 -17.01 14.03 0.00
C GLU A 56 -15.99 15.17 -0.06
N LEU A 57 -14.71 14.90 0.24
CA LEU A 57 -13.65 15.92 0.15
C LEU A 57 -13.43 16.44 -1.27
N VAL A 58 -13.58 15.57 -2.28
CA VAL A 58 -13.50 15.95 -3.69
C VAL A 58 -14.69 16.83 -4.07
N LYS A 59 -15.91 16.51 -3.62
CA LYS A 59 -17.11 17.36 -3.83
C LYS A 59 -16.97 18.74 -3.20
N VAL A 60 -16.33 18.82 -2.03
CA VAL A 60 -16.06 20.07 -1.30
C VAL A 60 -14.89 20.86 -1.94
N GLY A 61 -14.20 20.31 -2.94
CA GLY A 61 -13.13 21.00 -3.70
C GLY A 61 -11.77 21.07 -2.98
N LYS A 62 -11.59 20.36 -1.87
CA LYS A 62 -10.34 20.38 -1.08
C LYS A 62 -9.29 19.37 -1.56
N ALA A 63 -9.63 18.50 -2.50
CA ALA A 63 -8.74 17.44 -3.00
C ALA A 63 -8.71 17.41 -4.54
N LYS A 64 -7.51 17.16 -5.10
CA LYS A 64 -7.32 17.01 -6.54
C LYS A 64 -8.04 15.74 -7.04
N PRO A 65 -8.78 15.78 -8.17
CA PRO A 65 -9.38 14.59 -8.75
C PRO A 65 -8.28 13.60 -9.16
N LEU A 66 -8.59 12.30 -9.14
CA LEU A 66 -7.64 11.26 -9.54
C LEU A 66 -7.26 11.42 -11.03
N ASN A 67 -6.01 11.11 -11.35
CA ASN A 67 -5.54 11.06 -12.74
C ASN A 67 -6.26 9.92 -13.50
N GLU A 68 -6.34 10.03 -14.82
CA GLU A 68 -7.07 9.08 -15.68
C GLU A 68 -6.61 7.63 -15.51
N GLU A 69 -5.29 7.40 -15.37
CA GLU A 69 -4.73 6.07 -15.11
C GLU A 69 -5.19 5.50 -13.75
N GLN A 70 -5.30 6.35 -12.74
CA GLN A 70 -5.73 5.94 -11.40
C GLN A 70 -7.22 5.58 -11.38
N MET A 71 -8.06 6.28 -12.16
CA MET A 71 -9.46 5.86 -12.35
C MET A 71 -9.56 4.51 -13.07
N ARG A 72 -8.70 4.28 -14.06
CA ARG A 72 -8.71 3.02 -14.84
C ARG A 72 -8.37 1.82 -13.96
N LEU A 73 -7.35 1.96 -13.12
CA LEU A 73 -6.97 0.96 -12.12
C LEU A 73 -8.08 0.72 -11.08
N LEU A 74 -8.81 1.77 -10.67
CA LEU A 74 -9.95 1.64 -9.75
C LEU A 74 -11.15 0.87 -10.32
N LYS A 75 -11.37 0.93 -11.64
CA LYS A 75 -12.47 0.21 -12.33
C LYS A 75 -12.14 -1.25 -12.65
N THR A 76 -10.86 -1.63 -12.55
CA THR A 76 -10.38 -2.97 -12.93
C THR A 76 -10.34 -3.94 -11.74
N VAL A 77 -10.60 -3.44 -10.52
CA VAL A 77 -10.76 -4.21 -9.28
C VAL A 77 -12.25 -4.47 -9.05
#